data_AF-A0A938KG17-F1
#
_entry.id   AF-A0A938KG17-F1
#
_cell.length_a   1.000
_cell.length_b   1.000
_cell.length_c   1.000
_cell.angle_alpha   90.00
_cell.angle_beta   90.00
_cell.angle_gamma   90.00
#
_symmetry.space_group_name_H-M   'P 1'
#
loop_
_entity.id
_entity.type
_entity.pdbx_description
1 polymer ?
#
loop_
_entity_poly.entity_id
_entity_poly.type
_entity_poly.pdbx_seq_one_letter_code
_entity_poly.pdbx_strand_id
1 'polypeptide(L)' 'MFRGEKIEAIKLFREAMSCGLAEAKDAVERMETELRQSHPERFQRPVSRGCGSMLLAGGIGLIIIATLSYSRL' A
#
# COMPACT_ATOMS: atom_id res chain seq x y z
N MET A 1 1.34 -3.66 9.39
CA MET A 1 2.68 -3.06 9.55
C MET A 1 3.19 -3.51 10.90
N PHE A 2 4.38 -4.09 10.94
CA PHE A 2 4.87 -4.91 12.04
C PHE A 2 5.09 -4.07 13.30
N ARG A 3 4.24 -4.26 14.31
CA ARG A 3 4.26 -3.50 15.57
C ARG A 3 5.57 -3.72 16.38
N GLY A 4 6.31 -4.79 16.07
CA GLY A 4 7.61 -5.11 16.69
C GLY A 4 8.79 -4.32 16.12
N GLU A 5 8.84 -4.12 14.80
CA GLU A 5 10.00 -3.52 14.13
C GLU A 5 10.28 -2.09 14.57
N LYS A 6 9.22 -1.30 14.86
CA LYS A 6 9.38 0.08 15.32
C LYS A 6 9.97 0.18 16.72
N ILE A 7 9.61 -0.74 17.62
CA ILE A 7 10.16 -0.77 18.99
C ILE A 7 11.63 -1.17 18.96
N GLU A 8 11.99 -2.14 18.12
CA GLU A 8 13.36 -2.58 17.93
C GLU A 8 14.24 -1.47 17.33
N ALA A 9 13.76 -0.77 16.31
CA ALA A 9 14.45 0.38 15.73
C ALA A 9 14.73 1.48 16.78
N ILE A 10 13.75 1.78 17.64
CA ILE A 10 13.92 2.76 18.73
C ILE A 10 14.96 2.28 19.75
N LYS A 11 14.99 0.99 20.10
CA LYS A 11 16.00 0.42 20.99
C LYS A 11 17.40 0.54 20.40
N LEU A 12 17.58 0.09 19.16
CA LEU A 12 18.86 0.14 18.45
C LEU A 12 19.37 1.58 18.30
N PHE A 13 18.49 2.51 17.93
CA PHE A 13 18.85 3.92 17.80
C PHE A 13 19.30 4.51 19.15
N ARG A 14 18.60 4.14 20.22
CA ARG A 14 18.94 4.59 21.57
C ARG A 14 20.28 4.04 22.05
N GLU A 15 20.57 2.77 21.77
CA GLU A 15 21.85 2.15 22.09
C GLU A 15 23.01 2.76 21.27
N ALA A 16 22.79 3.01 19.98
CA ALA A 16 23.81 3.57 19.10
C ALA A 16 24.14 5.05 19.40
N MET A 17 23.13 5.87 19.69
CA MET A 17 23.30 7.32 19.95
C MET A 17 23.29 7.69 21.43
N SER A 18 23.03 6.76 22.34
CA SER A 18 22.91 7.02 23.79
C SER A 18 21.98 8.20 24.11
N CYS A 19 20.86 8.30 23.41
CA CYS A 19 19.88 9.39 23.56
C CYS A 19 18.69 8.99 24.46
N GLY A 20 17.81 9.95 24.78
CA GLY A 20 16.58 9.67 25.50
C GLY A 20 15.55 8.95 24.63
N LEU A 21 14.53 8.38 25.28
CA LEU A 21 13.44 7.68 24.58
C LEU A 21 12.66 8.60 23.63
N ALA A 22 12.52 9.88 24.00
CA ALA A 22 11.81 10.86 23.20
C ALA A 22 12.59 11.19 21.91
N GLU A 23 13.89 11.48 22.01
CA GLU A 23 14.70 11.75 20.82
C GLU A 23 14.81 10.52 19.91
N ALA A 24 14.99 9.34 20.48
CA ALA A 24 15.06 8.10 19.71
C ALA A 24 13.76 7.83 18.94
N LYS A 25 12.60 8.05 19.57
CA LYS A 25 11.30 7.91 18.90
C LYS A 25 11.17 8.90 17.75
N ASP A 26 11.47 10.16 18.00
CA ASP A 26 11.29 11.23 17.02
C ASP A 26 12.18 11.03 15.79
N ALA A 27 13.44 10.63 16.00
CA ALA A 27 14.36 10.30 14.92
C ALA A 27 13.86 9.10 14.08
N VAL A 28 13.44 8.01 14.72
CA VAL A 28 12.91 6.83 14.02
C VAL A 28 11.63 7.14 13.24
N GLU A 29 10.78 8.02 13.77
CA GLU A 29 9.53 8.43 13.12
C GLU A 29 9.77 9.31 11.88
N ARG A 30 10.75 10.22 11.95
CA ARG A 30 11.20 11.00 10.77
C ARG A 30 11.78 10.08 9.70
N MET A 31 12.68 9.18 10.08
CA MET A 31 13.28 8.21 9.15
C MET A 31 12.21 7.33 8.48
N GLU A 32 11.21 6.84 9.23
CA GLU A 32 10.11 6.05 8.65
C GLU A 32 9.33 6.85 7.60
N THR A 33 9.03 8.11 7.91
CA THR A 33 8.31 9.02 7.01
C THR A 33 9.08 9.24 5.72
N GLU A 34 10.37 9.54 5.82
CA GLU A 34 11.26 9.75 4.68
C GLU A 34 11.43 8.47 3.83
N LEU A 35 11.61 7.31 4.47
CA LEU A 35 11.70 6.02 3.79
C LEU A 35 10.42 5.68 3.01
N ARG A 36 9.25 6.03 3.55
CA ARG A 36 7.97 5.83 2.87
C ARG A 36 7.78 6.76 1.68
N GLN A 37 8.31 7.97 1.75
CA GLN A 37 8.26 8.93 0.63
C GLN A 37 9.25 8.59 -0.49
N SER A 38 10.48 8.20 -0.13
CA SER A 38 11.55 7.90 -1.09
C SER A 38 11.37 6.55 -1.79
N HIS A 39 10.76 5.56 -1.12
CA HIS A 39 10.57 4.22 -1.67
C HIS A 39 9.13 3.72 -1.48
N PRO A 40 8.15 4.31 -2.18
CA PRO A 40 6.75 3.91 -2.07
C PRO A 40 6.55 2.44 -2.49
N GLU A 41 7.36 1.94 -3.42
CA GLU A 41 7.32 0.55 -3.93
C GLU A 41 7.54 -0.49 -2.83
N ARG A 42 8.39 -0.20 -1.83
CA ARG A 42 8.78 -1.17 -0.79
C ARG A 42 7.71 -1.35 0.30
N PHE A 43 6.79 -0.40 0.41
CA PHE A 43 5.71 -0.40 1.39
C PHE A 43 4.32 -0.61 0.79
N GLN A 44 4.20 -0.62 -0.55
CA GLN A 44 2.96 -0.99 -1.24
C GLN A 44 2.78 -2.51 -1.17
N ARG A 45 1.69 -2.95 -0.53
CA ARG A 45 1.21 -4.32 -0.68
C ARG A 45 0.76 -4.44 -2.14
N PRO A 46 1.18 -5.45 -2.91
CA PRO A 46 0.72 -5.59 -4.28
C PRO A 46 -0.81 -5.67 -4.24
N VAL A 47 -1.47 -4.70 -4.87
CA VAL A 47 -2.92 -4.75 -5.06
C VAL A 47 -3.20 -6.02 -5.84
N SER A 48 -3.72 -7.05 -5.16
CA SER A 48 -4.15 -8.26 -5.82
C SER A 48 -5.27 -7.83 -6.77
N ARG A 49 -4.95 -7.90 -8.05
CA ARG A 49 -5.87 -7.62 -9.15
C ARG A 49 -6.93 -8.73 -9.12
N GLY A 50 -7.89 -8.58 -8.23
CA GLY A 50 -8.98 -9.52 -8.04
C GLY A 50 -9.79 -9.61 -9.33
N CYS A 51 -10.12 -10.83 -9.71
CA CYS A 51 -10.93 -11.26 -10.85
C CYS A 51 -12.32 -10.55 -10.97
N GLY A 52 -12.68 -9.68 -10.01
CA GLY A 52 -13.92 -8.88 -10.04
C GLY A 52 -14.04 -7.92 -11.22
N SER A 53 -12.95 -7.50 -11.85
CA SER A 53 -13.00 -6.68 -13.07
C SER A 53 -13.30 -7.47 -14.34
N MET A 54 -13.16 -8.80 -14.32
CA MET A 54 -13.42 -9.64 -15.51
C MET A 54 -14.92 -9.75 -15.79
N LEU A 55 -15.76 -9.73 -14.75
CA LEU A 55 -17.21 -9.90 -14.87
C LEU A 55 -17.92 -8.63 -15.38
N LEU A 56 -17.44 -7.44 -15.00
CA LEU A 56 -18.08 -6.17 -15.39
C LEU A 56 -17.73 -5.73 -16.82
N ALA A 57 -16.52 -6.04 -17.32
CA ALA A 57 -16.11 -5.66 -18.67
C ALA A 57 -16.65 -6.61 -19.77
N GLY A 58 -16.79 -7.92 -19.49
CA GLY A 58 -17.21 -8.90 -20.48
C GLY A 58 -18.72 -9.05 -20.65
N GLY A 59 -19.47 -9.22 -19.55
CA GLY A 59 -20.88 -9.60 -19.61
C GLY A 59 -21.80 -8.46 -20.07
N ILE A 60 -21.62 -7.27 -19.49
CA ILE A 60 -22.47 -6.11 -19.81
C ILE A 60 -22.19 -5.59 -21.22
N GLY A 61 -20.93 -5.62 -21.66
CA GLY A 61 -20.53 -5.23 -23.02
C GLY A 61 -21.21 -6.07 -24.09
N LEU A 62 -21.25 -7.41 -23.92
CA LEU A 62 -21.93 -8.31 -24.87
C LEU A 62 -23.45 -8.11 -24.89
N ILE A 63 -24.08 -7.87 -23.74
CA ILE A 63 -25.52 -7.61 -23.65
C ILE A 63 -25.86 -6.31 -24.40
N ILE A 64 -25.11 -5.23 -24.18
CA ILE A 64 -25.35 -3.94 -24.86
C ILE A 64 -25.20 -4.10 -26.38
N ILE A 65 -24.15 -4.78 -26.86
CA ILE A 65 -23.93 -5.01 -28.31
C ILE A 65 -25.07 -5.83 -28.91
N ALA A 66 -25.53 -6.88 -28.23
CA ALA A 66 -26.63 -7.71 -28.68
C ALA A 66 -27.96 -6.93 -28.72
N THR A 67 -28.27 -6.14 -27.68
CA THR A 67 -29.48 -5.31 -27.63
C THR A 67 -29.48 -4.22 -28.70
N LEU A 68 -28.33 -3.58 -28.95
CA LEU A 68 -28.17 -2.60 -30.03
C LEU A 68 -28.33 -3.23 -31.41
N SER A 69 -27.86 -4.48 -31.60
CA SER A 69 -28.05 -5.21 -32.85
C SER A 69 -29.51 -5.62 -33.06
N TYR A 70 -30.22 -6.05 -32.01
CA TYR A 70 -31.64 -6.41 -32.08
C TYR A 70 -32.55 -5.21 -32.34
N SER A 71 -32.23 -4.03 -31.79
CA SER A 71 -33.02 -2.81 -32.01
C SER A 71 -32.77 -2.12 -33.35
N ARG A 72 -31.72 -2.52 -34.08
CA ARG A 72 -31.35 -1.96 -35.39
C ARG A 72 -31.77 -2.84 -36.57
N LEU A 73 -32.37 -4.01 -36.28
CA LEU A 73 -33.02 -4.90 -37.24
C LEU A 73 -34.53 -4.62 -37.25
#